data_AF-A0A0S4L1Q0-F1
#
_entry.id   AF-A0A0S4L1Q0-F1
#
_cell.length_a   1.000
_cell.length_b   1.000
_cell.length_c   1.000
_cell.angle_alpha   90.00
_cell.angle_beta   90.00
_cell.angle_gamma   90.00
#
_symmetry.space_group_name_H-M   'P 1'
#
loop_
_entity.id
_entity.type
_entity.pdbx_description
1 polymer ?
#
loop_
_entity_poly.entity_id
_entity_poly.type
_entity_poly.pdbx_seq_one_letter_code
_entity_poly.pdbx_strand_id
1 'polypeptide(L)' 'MKPQHVKKPHNDKADTAQAAIPEQIMSDDLRERIAKRAYELYLERGCRPGCDVEDWVDAEREILALPTVQA' A
#
# COMPACT_ATOMS: atom_id res chain seq x y z
N MET A 1 34.86 -15.35 -22.96
CA MET A 1 33.91 -16.41 -22.56
C MET A 1 33.98 -16.64 -21.05
N LYS A 2 32.94 -16.23 -20.33
CA LYS A 2 32.25 -16.87 -19.18
C LYS A 2 31.69 -15.79 -18.26
N PRO A 3 30.36 -15.76 -18.06
CA PRO A 3 29.65 -14.72 -17.33
C PRO A 3 29.68 -15.00 -15.83
N GLN A 4 29.75 -13.95 -15.00
CA GLN A 4 29.64 -14.11 -13.55
C GLN A 4 28.67 -13.08 -12.98
N HIS A 5 27.47 -13.60 -12.69
CA HIS A 5 26.63 -13.30 -11.53
C HIS A 5 26.22 -11.83 -11.29
N VAL A 6 25.06 -11.47 -11.83
CA VAL A 6 24.16 -10.49 -11.21
C VAL A 6 23.70 -11.07 -9.87
N LYS A 7 24.28 -10.56 -8.77
CA LYS A 7 23.79 -10.78 -7.40
C LYS A 7 23.67 -9.43 -6.70
N LYS A 8 22.43 -8.91 -6.77
CA LYS A 8 21.70 -7.96 -5.90
C LYS A 8 22.49 -7.08 -4.92
N PRO A 9 21.96 -5.88 -4.68
CA PRO A 9 21.45 -5.58 -3.34
C PRO A 9 19.92 -5.67 -3.39
N HIS A 10 19.35 -6.41 -2.43
CA HIS A 10 18.00 -6.11 -1.99
C HIS A 10 18.07 -4.68 -1.47
N ASN A 11 17.34 -3.77 -2.10
CA ASN A 11 17.05 -2.50 -1.43
C ASN A 11 15.82 -2.74 -0.56
N ASP A 12 16.05 -3.45 0.55
CA ASP A 12 15.23 -3.44 1.74
C ASP A 12 15.17 -2.01 2.30
N LYS A 13 14.38 -1.10 1.70
CA LYS A 13 13.90 0.14 2.34
C LYS A 13 12.62 0.65 1.67
N ALA A 14 11.55 -0.13 1.77
CA ALA A 14 10.24 0.47 2.01
C ALA A 14 10.15 0.67 3.53
N ASP A 15 10.96 1.60 4.02
CA ASP A 15 10.99 1.98 5.43
C ASP A 15 10.01 3.15 5.60
N THR A 16 9.01 2.90 6.43
CA THR A 16 8.36 3.89 7.29
C THR A 16 7.32 4.82 6.66
N ALA A 17 6.06 4.38 6.77
CA ALA A 17 5.12 5.07 7.66
C ALA A 17 4.08 4.05 8.17
N GLN A 18 4.48 3.33 9.21
CA GLN A 18 3.61 2.62 10.12
C GLN A 18 2.69 3.65 10.82
N ALA A 19 1.59 4.04 10.20
CA ALA A 19 0.49 4.66 10.92
C ALA A 19 -0.21 3.53 11.70
N ALA A 20 0.03 3.51 13.00
CA ALA A 20 -0.28 2.41 13.89
C ALA A 20 -1.79 2.14 13.98
N ILE A 21 -2.27 1.21 13.15
CA ILE A 21 -3.46 0.40 13.45
C ILE A 21 -2.92 -0.98 13.83
N PRO A 22 -3.26 -1.54 15.00
CA PRO A 22 -2.76 -2.84 15.38
C PRO A 22 -3.12 -3.85 14.28
N GLU A 23 -2.09 -4.53 13.76
CA GLU A 23 -2.15 -5.55 12.70
C GLU A 23 -3.18 -6.66 12.97
N GLN A 24 -3.66 -6.72 14.22
CA GLN A 24 -4.71 -7.61 14.69
C GLN A 24 -6.15 -7.21 14.30
N ILE A 25 -6.40 -5.97 13.84
CA ILE A 25 -7.74 -5.48 13.43
C ILE A 25 -7.89 -5.42 11.90
N MET A 26 -6.77 -5.31 11.17
CA MET A 26 -6.78 -5.39 9.71
C MET A 26 -6.76 -6.85 9.26
N SER A 27 -7.95 -7.43 9.07
CA SER A 27 -8.08 -8.67 8.30
C SER A 27 -7.39 -8.54 6.94
N ASP A 28 -6.87 -9.63 6.40
CA ASP A 28 -6.19 -9.67 5.09
C ASP A 28 -7.07 -9.04 3.99
N ASP A 29 -8.38 -9.30 4.04
CA ASP A 29 -9.43 -8.66 3.21
C ASP A 29 -9.43 -7.13 3.27
N LEU A 30 -9.24 -6.54 4.45
CA LEU A 30 -9.27 -5.09 4.64
C LEU A 30 -8.01 -4.46 4.03
N ARG A 31 -6.85 -5.09 4.26
CA ARG A 31 -5.58 -4.70 3.65
C ARG A 31 -5.65 -4.78 2.13
N GLU A 32 -6.24 -5.83 1.57
CA GLU A 32 -6.39 -5.98 0.12
C GLU A 32 -7.27 -4.87 -0.48
N ARG A 33 -8.38 -4.53 0.20
CA ARG A 33 -9.26 -3.43 -0.22
C ARG A 33 -8.57 -2.07 -0.18
N ILE A 34 -7.79 -1.79 0.85
CA ILE A 34 -7.00 -0.56 0.98
C ILE A 34 -5.93 -0.50 -0.12
N ALA A 35 -5.19 -1.60 -0.33
CA ALA A 35 -4.17 -1.66 -1.36
C ALA A 35 -4.75 -1.42 -2.77
N LYS A 36 -5.90 -2.03 -3.06
CA LYS A 36 -6.61 -1.82 -4.33
C LYS A 36 -7.01 -0.35 -4.49
N ARG A 37 -7.59 0.25 -3.45
CA ARG A 37 -8.06 1.64 -3.49
C ARG A 37 -6.89 2.63 -3.62
N ALA A 38 -5.78 2.39 -2.94
CA ALA A 38 -4.56 3.20 -3.07
C ALA A 38 -4.01 3.15 -4.49
N TYR A 39 -4.04 1.98 -5.14
CA TYR A 39 -3.62 1.83 -6.53
C TYR A 39 -4.54 2.56 -7.50
N GLU A 40 -5.85 2.56 -7.27
CA GLU A 40 -6.80 3.36 -8.05
C GLU A 40 -6.52 4.86 -7.92
N LEU A 41 -6.30 5.35 -6.69
CA LEU A 41 -5.93 6.76 -6.45
C LEU A 41 -4.61 7.16 -7.14
N TYR A 42 -3.61 6.27 -7.10
CA TYR A 42 -2.35 6.45 -7.82
C TYR A 42 -2.57 6.60 -9.34
N LEU A 43 -3.45 5.77 -9.92
CA LEU A 43 -3.80 5.85 -11.35
C LEU A 43 -4.56 7.15 -11.66
N GLU A 44 -5.54 7.53 -10.83
CA GLU A 44 -6.33 8.76 -10.99
C GLU A 44 -5.47 10.04 -10.91
N ARG A 45 -4.43 10.05 -10.06
CA ARG A 45 -3.45 11.14 -9.99
C ARG A 45 -2.46 11.19 -11.16
N GLY A 46 -2.51 10.21 -12.06
CA GLY A 46 -1.64 10.12 -13.23
C GLY A 46 -0.30 9.44 -12.94
N CYS A 47 -0.30 8.43 -12.06
CA CYS A 47 0.86 7.60 -11.74
C CYS A 47 2.05 8.42 -11.22
N ARG A 48 1.78 9.37 -10.32
CA ARG A 48 2.82 10.25 -9.77
C ARG A 48 3.59 9.50 -8.68
N PRO A 49 4.90 9.22 -8.86
CA PRO A 49 5.70 8.60 -7.82
C PRO A 49 5.86 9.55 -6.63
N GLY A 50 5.78 9.00 -5.41
CA GLY A 50 5.97 9.76 -4.17
C GLY A 50 4.69 10.16 -3.43
N CYS A 51 3.52 9.84 -4.00
CA CYS A 51 2.23 9.95 -3.30
C CYS A 51 1.73 8.61 -2.75
N ASP A 52 2.49 7.52 -2.92
CA ASP A 52 2.06 6.16 -2.56
C ASP A 52 1.58 6.05 -1.09
N VAL A 53 2.24 6.75 -0.17
CA VAL A 53 1.84 6.78 1.26
C VAL A 53 0.58 7.61 1.47
N GLU A 54 0.44 8.75 0.78
CA GLU A 54 -0.78 9.55 0.84
C GLU A 54 -1.97 8.78 0.28
N ASP A 55 -1.80 8.16 -0.89
CA ASP A 55 -2.83 7.35 -1.56
C ASP A 55 -3.23 6.14 -0.67
N TRP A 56 -2.28 5.55 0.06
CA TRP A 56 -2.57 4.50 1.03
C TRP A 56 -3.36 5.00 2.24
N VAL A 57 -2.96 6.14 2.83
CA VAL A 57 -3.66 6.72 3.99
C VAL A 57 -5.06 7.20 3.59
N ASP A 58 -5.22 7.77 2.40
CA ASP A 58 -6.52 8.19 1.89
C ASP A 58 -7.43 6.97 1.66
N ALA A 59 -6.89 5.92 1.03
CA ALA A 59 -7.58 4.64 0.88
C ALA A 59 -7.96 4.01 2.22
N GLU A 60 -7.07 4.01 3.20
CA GLU A 60 -7.35 3.53 4.56
C GLU A 60 -8.49 4.33 5.19
N ARG A 61 -8.46 5.66 5.06
CA ARG A 61 -9.54 6.51 5.57
C ARG A 61 -10.85 6.25 4.86
N GLU A 62 -10.87 6.07 3.54
CA GLU A 62 -12.11 5.73 2.83
C GLU A 62 -12.66 4.38 3.28
N ILE A 63 -11.83 3.35 3.36
CA ILE A 63 -12.25 1.99 3.71
C ILE A 63 -12.63 1.86 5.19
N LEU A 64 -11.95 2.57 6.11
CA LEU A 64 -12.29 2.59 7.54
C LEU A 64 -13.45 3.55 7.87
N ALA A 65 -13.58 4.66 7.14
CA ALA A 65 -14.70 5.60 7.30
C ALA A 65 -15.96 5.15 6.56
N LEU A 66 -15.87 4.10 5.75
CA LEU A 66 -16.99 3.28 5.31
C LEU A 66 -17.15 2.11 6.29
N PRO A 67 -17.65 2.32 7.53
CA PRO A 67 -18.08 1.19 8.33
C PRO A 67 -19.13 0.47 7.50
N THR A 68 -18.90 -0.82 7.31
CA THR A 68 -19.77 -1.75 6.61
C THR A 68 -21.23 -1.59 7.06
N VAL A 69 -21.99 -0.75 6.36
CA VAL A 69 -23.42 -0.99 6.13
C VAL A 69 -23.49 -2.11 5.10
N GLN A 70 -23.14 -3.32 5.53
CA GLN A 70 -23.54 -4.51 4.79
C GLN A 70 -25.05 -4.67 5.03
N ALA A 71 -25.84 -4.29 4.02
CA ALA A 71 -27.26 -4.58 3.90
C ALA A 71 -27.47 -5.55 2.73
#